data_AF-A0A0C9RUM7-F1
#
_entry.id   AF-A0A0C9RUM7-F1
#
_cell.length_a   1.000
_cell.length_b   1.000
_cell.length_c   1.000
_cell.angle_alpha   90.00
_cell.angle_beta   90.00
_cell.angle_gamma   90.00
#
_symmetry.space_group_name_H-M   'P 1'
#
loop_
_entity.id
_entity.type
_entity.pdbx_description
1 polymer ?
#
loop_
_entity_poly.entity_id
_entity_poly.type
_entity_poly.pdbx_seq_one_letter_code
_entity_poly.pdbx_strand_id
1 'polypeptide(L)'
;MRMEGKWKRVVGFKRKKKLEMKMQWMCLLVCLYAGMVSGRTEEDQASLSGASTEIRVGLPPPERCFYQSPVDCPEIIKPDDCPCKRIPIFSHTSNDENAVYCCNLSAKSFEFGLACANFPSNVSYIHIRNATLDVFNVSEVKWRRLKSLAITDGRINRVKGQFLMMTPTQCLNLSNNGLIEIENNSFTRLAQLTSLDLSYNNVTHLPALNTMHGREFWLDISGTNTLMCHDVYQSINKTGEKQIHFNREDETLCSTSKTWHWFNTTEHMHLKQVRYLSQLQSECPKGDTWQCQCMFRRMDIVWGKSPTLAVNVDCTGMQLTELPDRLPRNTIALNVSYNNVSHSTLKIPH
;
A
#
# COMPACT_ATOMS: atom_id res chain seq x y z
N MET A 1 20.72 -34.72 -55.36
CA MET A 1 19.42 -34.72 -56.08
C MET A 1 18.39 -35.41 -55.21
N ARG A 2 17.30 -34.69 -54.93
CA ARG A 2 16.09 -35.14 -54.22
C ARG A 2 15.26 -36.00 -55.18
N MET A 3 14.72 -37.13 -54.73
CA MET A 3 13.47 -37.69 -55.27
C MET A 3 12.65 -38.34 -54.16
N GLU A 4 11.35 -38.08 -54.25
CA GLU A 4 10.29 -38.28 -53.28
C GLU A 4 9.55 -39.62 -53.48
N GLY A 5 8.80 -40.02 -52.45
CA GLY A 5 7.50 -40.68 -52.59
C GLY A 5 7.41 -42.12 -52.07
N LYS A 6 6.29 -42.64 -51.56
CA LYS A 6 5.01 -42.10 -51.11
C LYS A 6 4.16 -43.30 -50.61
N TRP A 7 3.36 -43.10 -49.56
CA TRP A 7 2.14 -43.85 -49.12
C TRP A 7 2.19 -45.30 -48.58
N LYS A 8 1.58 -45.48 -47.39
CA LYS A 8 0.33 -46.27 -47.21
C LYS A 8 -0.39 -45.93 -45.90
N ARG A 9 -1.70 -45.69 -45.98
CA ARG A 9 -2.67 -45.54 -44.87
C ARG A 9 -3.11 -46.92 -44.37
N VAL A 10 -3.39 -47.06 -43.08
CA VAL A 10 -4.46 -47.94 -42.56
C VAL A 10 -5.15 -47.26 -41.37
N VAL A 11 -6.47 -47.43 -41.33
CA VAL A 11 -7.52 -46.82 -40.49
C VAL A 11 -7.63 -47.53 -39.13
N GLY A 12 -8.06 -46.82 -38.08
CA GLY A 12 -8.49 -47.43 -36.82
C GLY A 12 -9.08 -46.44 -35.80
N PHE A 13 -10.41 -46.31 -35.79
CA PHE A 13 -11.23 -45.51 -34.86
C PHE A 13 -11.56 -46.34 -33.61
N LYS A 14 -11.44 -45.81 -32.37
CA LYS A 14 -12.31 -46.16 -31.22
C LYS A 14 -12.15 -45.26 -29.97
N ARG A 15 -13.18 -44.43 -29.77
CA ARG A 15 -13.94 -44.06 -28.54
C ARG A 15 -13.24 -43.74 -27.19
N LYS A 16 -13.48 -42.48 -26.77
CA LYS A 16 -14.06 -41.97 -25.50
C LYS A 16 -13.69 -42.67 -24.17
N LYS A 17 -13.16 -41.88 -23.23
CA LYS A 17 -13.67 -41.79 -21.84
C LYS A 17 -13.55 -40.36 -21.31
N LYS A 18 -14.72 -39.75 -21.12
CA LYS A 18 -15.01 -38.51 -20.38
C LYS A 18 -15.18 -38.93 -18.92
N LEU A 19 -14.45 -38.34 -17.98
CA LEU A 19 -14.66 -38.55 -16.55
C LEU A 19 -15.48 -37.37 -16.02
N GLU A 20 -16.78 -37.60 -15.84
CA GLU A 20 -17.65 -36.80 -14.99
C GLU A 20 -17.56 -37.36 -13.56
N MET A 21 -17.38 -36.51 -12.56
CA MET A 21 -17.67 -36.87 -11.17
C MET A 21 -18.58 -35.81 -10.56
N LYS A 22 -19.76 -36.28 -10.16
CA LYS A 22 -20.89 -35.49 -9.65
C LYS A 22 -20.69 -35.07 -8.20
N MET A 23 -21.35 -33.95 -7.92
CA MET A 23 -21.63 -33.23 -6.68
C MET A 23 -22.62 -33.95 -5.75
N GLN A 24 -22.50 -33.66 -4.43
CA GLN A 24 -23.39 -33.86 -3.25
C GLN A 24 -22.66 -34.64 -2.14
N TRP A 25 -22.44 -34.11 -0.93
CA TRP A 25 -23.45 -33.76 0.07
C TRP A 25 -23.16 -32.44 0.82
N MET A 26 -24.25 -31.75 1.17
CA MET A 26 -24.36 -30.56 2.02
C MET A 26 -25.30 -30.93 3.18
N CYS A 27 -25.03 -30.46 4.41
CA CYS A 27 -26.07 -30.15 5.40
C CYS A 27 -25.53 -29.24 6.53
N LEU A 28 -26.07 -28.00 6.53
CA LEU A 28 -26.51 -27.19 7.69
C LEU A 28 -25.42 -26.61 8.61
N LEU A 29 -25.26 -25.28 8.72
CA LEU A 29 -26.25 -24.39 9.35
C LEU A 29 -26.27 -22.97 8.75
N VAL A 30 -27.49 -22.55 8.43
CA VAL A 30 -27.93 -21.19 8.12
C VAL A 30 -28.38 -20.54 9.44
N CYS A 31 -28.10 -19.23 9.59
CA CYS A 31 -28.92 -18.16 10.20
C CYS A 31 -27.97 -17.09 10.76
N LEU A 32 -28.08 -15.78 10.52
CA LEU A 32 -29.06 -14.94 9.84
C LEU A 32 -28.35 -13.62 9.55
N TYR A 33 -28.53 -13.09 8.33
CA TYR A 33 -28.41 -11.65 8.09
C TYR A 33 -29.68 -11.00 8.67
N ALA A 34 -29.50 -10.08 9.61
CA ALA A 34 -30.46 -9.02 9.87
C ALA A 34 -29.64 -7.76 10.14
N GLY A 35 -29.77 -6.77 9.26
CA GLY A 35 -28.98 -5.55 9.29
C GLY A 35 -29.33 -4.63 10.43
N MET A 36 -28.42 -3.70 10.73
CA MET A 36 -28.76 -2.33 11.06
C MET A 36 -27.67 -1.42 10.49
N VAL A 37 -28.12 -0.51 9.61
CA VAL A 37 -27.49 0.79 9.43
C VAL A 37 -27.61 1.52 10.77
N SER A 38 -26.50 2.00 11.32
CA SER A 38 -26.50 3.16 12.21
C SER A 38 -25.18 3.90 12.06
N GLY A 39 -25.26 5.14 11.59
CA GLY A 39 -24.19 6.11 11.80
C GLY A 39 -24.17 6.61 13.24
N ARG A 40 -23.20 7.51 13.50
CA ARG A 40 -22.84 8.20 14.77
C ARG A 40 -21.91 7.41 15.69
N THR A 41 -20.98 7.99 16.43
CA THR A 41 -20.37 9.33 16.55
C THR A 41 -19.07 9.12 17.35
N GLU A 42 -18.22 10.14 17.40
CA GLU A 42 -17.16 10.30 18.41
C GLU A 42 -17.69 10.15 19.85
N GLU A 43 -16.72 9.92 20.76
CA GLU A 43 -16.81 9.87 22.22
C GLU A 43 -17.21 8.52 22.84
N ASP A 44 -16.21 7.86 23.44
CA ASP A 44 -16.34 7.31 24.79
C ASP A 44 -14.93 7.16 25.41
N GLN A 45 -14.51 8.20 26.12
CA GLN A 45 -13.56 8.09 27.22
C GLN A 45 -14.32 7.54 28.43
N ALA A 46 -13.83 6.45 29.03
CA ALA A 46 -14.23 6.06 30.38
C ALA A 46 -12.99 5.81 31.24
N SER A 47 -12.82 6.73 32.18
CA SER A 47 -11.99 6.67 33.37
C SER A 47 -12.25 5.42 34.22
N LEU A 48 -11.19 4.77 34.71
CA LEU A 48 -11.24 3.94 35.92
C LEU A 48 -9.97 4.14 36.75
N SER A 49 -10.20 4.40 38.04
CA SER A 49 -9.26 4.76 39.10
C SER A 49 -8.55 3.56 39.73
N GLY A 50 -7.25 3.72 39.99
CA GLY A 50 -6.59 3.32 41.25
C GLY A 50 -6.70 1.88 41.74
N ALA A 51 -5.97 0.97 41.12
CA ALA A 51 -5.36 -0.21 41.76
C ALA A 51 -4.24 -0.69 40.84
N SER A 52 -3.07 -1.08 41.37
CA SER A 52 -1.88 -1.51 40.63
C SER A 52 -2.23 -2.43 39.45
N THR A 53 -2.28 -1.85 38.24
CA THR A 53 -2.83 -2.49 37.05
C THR A 53 -1.71 -2.70 36.05
N GLU A 54 -1.33 -3.97 35.87
CA GLU A 54 -0.59 -4.39 34.68
C GLU A 54 -1.37 -3.90 33.45
N ILE A 55 -0.73 -3.08 32.62
CA ILE A 55 -1.33 -2.55 31.40
C ILE A 55 -1.49 -3.72 30.43
N ARG A 56 -2.74 -4.13 30.20
CA ARG A 56 -3.12 -5.22 29.28
C ARG A 56 -3.57 -4.62 27.95
N VAL A 57 -2.93 -5.02 26.85
CA VAL A 57 -3.23 -4.48 25.51
C VAL A 57 -3.64 -5.61 24.58
N GLY A 58 -4.80 -5.46 23.93
CA GLY A 58 -5.25 -6.35 22.86
C GLY A 58 -4.45 -6.13 21.58
N LEU A 59 -4.26 -7.19 20.79
CA LEU A 59 -3.58 -7.09 19.49
C LEU A 59 -4.32 -6.14 18.55
N PRO A 60 -3.61 -5.20 17.88
CA PRO A 60 -4.22 -4.42 16.83
C PRO A 60 -4.60 -5.32 15.64
N PRO A 61 -5.61 -4.92 14.84
CA PRO A 61 -5.87 -5.58 13.56
C PRO A 61 -4.61 -5.59 12.68
N PRO A 62 -4.45 -6.56 11.76
CA PRO A 62 -3.23 -6.74 10.95
C PRO A 62 -2.81 -5.53 10.09
N GLU A 63 -3.70 -4.55 9.97
CA GLU A 63 -3.49 -3.28 9.27
C GLU A 63 -2.71 -2.25 10.10
N ARG A 64 -2.64 -2.42 11.43
CA ARG A 64 -2.07 -1.45 12.37
C ARG A 64 -0.90 -2.05 13.16
N CYS A 65 0.18 -1.30 13.22
CA CYS A 65 1.34 -1.66 14.02
C CYS A 65 0.98 -1.62 15.50
N PHE A 66 1.70 -2.39 16.31
CA PHE A 66 1.69 -2.18 17.75
C PHE A 66 2.07 -0.73 18.05
N TYR A 67 1.19 -0.04 18.77
CA TYR A 67 1.29 1.37 19.09
C TYR A 67 0.98 1.56 20.58
N GLN A 68 1.61 2.57 21.17
CA GLN A 68 1.37 3.01 22.54
C GLN A 68 1.23 4.52 22.53
N SER A 69 0.35 5.05 23.38
CA SER A 69 0.08 6.48 23.42
C SER A 69 1.33 7.26 23.83
N PRO A 70 1.52 8.50 23.35
CA PRO A 70 2.56 9.39 23.87
C PRO A 70 2.46 9.60 25.38
N VAL A 71 1.25 9.50 25.95
CA VAL A 71 1.00 9.63 27.39
C VAL A 71 1.57 8.45 28.19
N ASP A 72 1.69 7.28 27.56
CA ASP A 72 2.24 6.07 28.19
C ASP A 72 3.78 6.04 28.15
N CYS A 73 4.42 7.10 27.64
CA CYS A 73 5.88 7.17 27.60
C CYS A 73 6.44 7.15 29.03
N PRO A 74 7.49 6.34 29.29
CA PRO A 74 8.16 6.38 30.58
C PRO A 74 8.70 7.78 30.87
N GLU A 75 8.31 8.36 32.01
CA GLU A 75 8.95 9.57 32.53
C GLU A 75 10.38 9.22 32.94
N ILE A 76 11.37 9.87 32.33
CA ILE A 76 12.77 9.71 32.70
C ILE A 76 13.04 10.63 33.88
N ILE A 77 13.12 10.07 35.08
CA ILE A 77 13.32 10.83 36.33
C ILE A 77 14.81 10.88 36.68
N LYS A 78 15.56 9.81 36.37
CA LYS A 78 17.00 9.68 36.59
C LYS A 78 17.74 9.24 35.33
N PRO A 79 19.04 9.58 35.19
CA PRO A 79 19.87 9.15 34.06
C PRO A 79 19.95 7.62 33.88
N ASP A 80 19.79 6.86 34.96
CA ASP A 80 19.87 5.40 34.97
C ASP A 80 18.52 4.71 34.75
N ASP A 81 17.41 5.47 34.70
CA ASP A 81 16.10 4.90 34.47
C ASP A 81 16.02 4.30 33.06
N CYS A 82 15.43 3.12 32.96
CA CYS A 82 15.26 2.46 31.68
C CYS A 82 14.26 3.25 30.82
N PRO A 83 14.65 3.79 29.65
CA PRO A 83 13.76 4.55 28.78
C PRO A 83 12.75 3.65 28.03
N CYS A 84 12.76 2.35 28.32
CA CYS A 84 11.96 1.33 27.68
C CYS A 84 11.19 0.49 28.70
N LYS A 85 9.95 0.15 28.37
CA LYS A 85 9.05 -0.67 29.19
C LYS A 85 8.62 -1.91 28.43
N ARG A 86 8.68 -3.07 29.09
CA ARG A 86 8.17 -4.35 28.56
C ARG A 86 6.69 -4.50 28.90
N ILE A 87 5.89 -4.94 27.94
CA ILE A 87 4.42 -5.03 28.04
C ILE A 87 4.01 -6.45 27.63
N PRO A 88 3.35 -7.24 28.51
CA PRO A 88 2.82 -8.54 28.13
C PRO A 88 1.60 -8.40 27.21
N ILE A 89 1.52 -9.20 26.16
CA ILE A 89 0.40 -9.25 25.21
C ILE A 89 -0.31 -10.58 25.36
N PHE A 90 -1.58 -10.53 25.75
CA PHE A 90 -2.45 -11.69 25.80
C PHE A 90 -3.10 -11.89 24.44
N SER A 91 -2.66 -12.92 23.72
CA SER A 91 -3.39 -13.45 22.58
C SER A 91 -4.32 -14.56 23.06
N HIS A 92 -5.45 -14.77 22.37
CA HIS A 92 -6.28 -15.97 22.56
C HIS A 92 -5.53 -17.28 22.21
N THR A 93 -4.34 -17.18 21.59
CA THR A 93 -3.41 -18.29 21.37
C THR A 93 -2.46 -18.42 22.56
N SER A 94 -2.26 -19.65 23.04
CA SER A 94 -1.52 -20.07 24.25
C SER A 94 -0.05 -19.64 24.42
N ASN A 95 0.48 -18.74 23.59
CA ASN A 95 1.83 -18.20 23.72
C ASN A 95 1.77 -16.74 24.18
N ASP A 96 2.30 -16.46 25.36
CA ASP A 96 2.49 -15.10 25.86
C ASP A 96 3.52 -14.38 24.99
N GLU A 97 3.06 -13.44 24.16
CA GLU A 97 3.93 -12.57 23.37
C GLU A 97 4.23 -11.30 24.18
N ASN A 98 5.38 -10.66 23.93
CA ASN A 98 5.70 -9.41 24.59
C ASN A 98 5.90 -8.29 23.57
N ALA A 99 5.51 -7.10 24.01
CA ALA A 99 5.82 -5.83 23.42
C ALA A 99 6.94 -5.14 24.21
N VAL A 100 7.66 -4.25 23.53
CA VAL A 100 8.54 -3.25 24.16
C VAL A 100 8.11 -1.88 23.65
N TYR A 101 7.96 -0.93 24.57
CA TYR A 101 7.73 0.48 24.25
C TYR A 101 8.88 1.33 24.79
N CYS A 102 9.56 2.07 23.91
CA CYS A 102 10.69 2.91 24.25
C CYS A 102 10.39 4.37 23.91
N CYS A 103 10.91 5.31 24.70
CA CYS A 103 10.78 6.73 24.43
C CYS A 103 12.11 7.48 24.51
N ASN A 104 12.25 8.54 23.71
CA ASN A 104 13.33 9.54 23.83
C ASN A 104 14.74 8.93 23.74
N LEU A 105 14.96 8.01 22.79
CA LEU A 105 16.26 7.39 22.59
C LEU A 105 17.17 8.29 21.74
N SER A 106 18.45 8.35 22.11
CA SER A 106 19.51 8.96 21.31
C SER A 106 20.47 7.89 20.80
N ALA A 107 21.34 8.22 19.85
CA ALA A 107 22.41 7.32 19.42
C ALA A 107 23.24 6.74 20.58
N LYS A 108 23.39 7.46 21.70
CA LYS A 108 24.12 6.99 22.89
C LYS A 108 23.30 6.06 23.78
N SER A 109 22.00 6.33 23.94
CA SER A 109 21.11 5.59 24.84
C SER A 109 20.37 4.45 24.15
N PHE A 110 20.43 4.33 22.83
CA PHE A 110 19.65 3.36 22.05
C PHE A 110 19.89 1.91 22.48
N GLU A 111 21.16 1.47 22.53
CA GLU A 111 21.48 0.08 22.91
C GLU A 111 21.19 -0.19 24.39
N PHE A 112 21.50 0.76 25.28
CA PHE A 112 21.18 0.65 26.71
C PHE A 112 19.67 0.51 26.94
N GLY A 113 18.87 1.36 26.29
CA GLY A 113 17.41 1.36 26.42
C GLY A 113 16.79 0.02 26.01
N LEU A 114 17.23 -0.52 24.87
CA LEU A 114 16.76 -1.83 24.43
C LEU A 114 17.19 -2.94 25.39
N ALA A 115 18.46 -2.92 25.85
CA ALA A 115 19.00 -3.93 26.76
C ALA A 115 18.30 -3.94 28.12
N CYS A 116 18.00 -2.77 28.71
CA CYS A 116 17.36 -2.70 30.03
C CYS A 116 15.90 -3.19 30.01
N ALA A 117 15.24 -3.19 28.85
CA ALA A 117 13.92 -3.82 28.65
C ALA A 117 14.00 -5.31 28.26
N ASN A 118 15.20 -5.92 28.32
CA ASN A 118 15.46 -7.31 27.93
C ASN A 118 15.12 -7.62 26.45
N PHE A 119 15.25 -6.63 25.57
CA PHE A 119 15.11 -6.81 24.12
C PHE A 119 16.40 -7.44 23.56
N PRO A 120 16.33 -8.44 22.65
CA PRO A 120 15.16 -8.94 21.90
C PRO A 120 14.48 -10.21 22.47
N SER A 121 14.67 -10.54 23.75
CA SER A 121 14.26 -11.83 24.32
C SER A 121 12.73 -11.96 24.47
N ASN A 122 12.14 -12.89 23.72
CA ASN A 122 10.70 -13.16 23.68
C ASN A 122 9.84 -11.92 23.38
N VAL A 123 10.30 -11.05 22.48
CA VAL A 123 9.58 -9.84 22.02
C VAL A 123 9.14 -10.02 20.57
N SER A 124 7.85 -9.84 20.32
CA SER A 124 7.24 -9.89 18.99
C SER A 124 6.92 -8.49 18.44
N TYR A 125 6.74 -7.51 19.32
CA TYR A 125 6.27 -6.18 18.97
C TYR A 125 7.18 -5.13 19.61
N ILE A 126 7.52 -4.08 18.87
CA ILE A 126 8.24 -2.96 19.45
C ILE A 126 7.71 -1.65 18.89
N HIS A 127 7.58 -0.66 19.76
CA HIS A 127 7.34 0.72 19.42
C HIS A 127 8.42 1.59 20.04
N ILE A 128 9.15 2.36 19.26
CA ILE A 128 10.17 3.30 19.71
C ILE A 128 9.71 4.69 19.32
N ARG A 129 9.33 5.52 20.30
CA ARG A 129 8.91 6.88 20.06
C ARG A 129 10.05 7.86 20.30
N ASN A 130 10.14 8.87 19.45
CA ASN A 130 11.11 9.97 19.57
C ASN A 130 12.56 9.47 19.68
N ALA A 131 12.97 8.64 18.73
CA ALA A 131 14.37 8.25 18.58
C ALA A 131 15.12 9.25 17.69
N THR A 132 16.32 9.67 18.10
CA THR A 132 17.22 10.52 17.30
C THR A 132 18.45 9.71 16.86
N LEU A 133 18.47 9.31 15.59
CA LEU A 133 19.51 8.49 14.96
C LEU A 133 19.83 9.06 13.57
N ASP A 134 21.09 9.05 13.14
CA ASP A 134 21.39 9.37 11.74
C ASP A 134 20.95 8.23 10.80
N VAL A 135 21.32 6.99 11.18
CA VAL A 135 21.05 5.79 10.41
C VAL A 135 20.36 4.74 11.28
N PHE A 136 19.26 4.19 10.79
CA PHE A 136 18.63 2.99 11.33
C PHE A 136 19.05 1.76 10.51
N ASN A 137 19.90 0.89 11.09
CA ASN A 137 20.34 -0.34 10.45
C ASN A 137 19.32 -1.47 10.64
N VAL A 138 18.64 -1.86 9.57
CA VAL A 138 17.64 -2.94 9.59
C VAL A 138 18.24 -4.34 9.48
N SER A 139 19.54 -4.46 9.23
CA SER A 139 20.23 -5.76 9.10
C SER A 139 20.51 -6.45 10.45
N GLU A 140 20.29 -5.74 11.56
CA GLU A 140 20.62 -6.25 12.90
C GLU A 140 19.77 -7.48 13.27
N VAL A 141 20.41 -8.48 13.89
CA VAL A 141 19.77 -9.75 14.27
C VAL A 141 18.61 -9.54 15.26
N LYS A 142 18.68 -8.48 16.07
CA LYS A 142 17.66 -8.15 17.07
C LYS A 142 16.26 -7.90 16.49
N TRP A 143 16.16 -7.56 15.20
CA TRP A 143 14.88 -7.34 14.53
C TRP A 143 14.22 -8.62 13.98
N ARG A 144 14.97 -9.74 13.91
CA ARG A 144 14.58 -10.95 13.16
C ARG A 144 13.26 -11.60 13.59
N ARG A 145 12.82 -11.40 14.83
CA ARG A 145 11.61 -12.04 15.40
C ARG A 145 10.39 -11.12 15.42
N LEU A 146 10.53 -9.87 15.02
CA LEU A 146 9.47 -8.88 15.14
C LEU A 146 8.38 -9.12 14.11
N LYS A 147 7.14 -9.19 14.60
CA LYS A 147 5.91 -9.11 13.82
C LYS A 147 5.50 -7.65 13.57
N SER A 148 5.79 -6.76 14.52
CA SER A 148 5.56 -5.32 14.39
C SER A 148 6.79 -4.54 14.83
N LEU A 149 7.19 -3.58 14.00
CA LEU A 149 8.25 -2.63 14.31
C LEU A 149 7.73 -1.22 14.01
N ALA A 150 7.58 -0.40 15.05
CA ALA A 150 7.23 0.99 14.92
C ALA A 150 8.35 1.86 15.47
N ILE A 151 8.81 2.84 14.70
CA ILE A 151 9.67 3.93 15.18
C ILE A 151 9.04 5.23 14.72
N THR A 152 8.59 6.07 15.64
CA THR A 152 7.71 7.23 15.32
C THR A 152 8.16 8.51 16.02
N ASP A 153 7.68 9.66 15.54
CA ASP A 153 7.86 10.98 16.16
C ASP A 153 9.31 11.34 16.51
N GLY A 154 10.25 10.89 15.68
CA GLY A 154 11.69 10.99 15.93
C GLY A 154 12.43 11.81 14.89
N ARG A 155 13.74 11.59 14.83
CA ARG A 155 14.64 12.11 13.82
C ARG A 155 15.54 10.98 13.36
N ILE A 156 15.12 10.32 12.29
CA ILE A 156 15.89 9.29 11.60
C ILE A 156 16.07 9.73 10.17
N ASN A 157 17.31 9.96 9.75
CA ASN A 157 17.57 10.49 8.41
C ASN A 157 17.55 9.39 7.35
N ARG A 158 18.06 8.20 7.69
CA ARG A 158 18.26 7.11 6.72
C ARG A 158 17.93 5.73 7.28
N VAL A 159 17.34 4.89 6.43
CA VAL A 159 17.25 3.43 6.67
C VAL A 159 18.31 2.73 5.83
N LYS A 160 19.16 1.93 6.49
CA LYS A 160 20.27 1.23 5.86
C LYS A 160 20.20 -0.28 6.06
N GLY A 161 20.67 -1.02 5.07
CA GLY A 161 20.77 -2.45 5.10
C GLY A 161 19.47 -3.13 4.70
N GLN A 162 19.40 -4.43 4.95
CA GLN A 162 18.27 -5.26 4.53
C GLN A 162 17.87 -6.18 5.68
N PHE A 163 16.57 -6.23 5.98
CA PHE A 163 16.05 -7.17 6.99
C PHE A 163 16.51 -8.60 6.69
N LEU A 164 16.77 -9.37 7.73
CA LEU A 164 17.17 -10.76 7.58
C LEU A 164 16.04 -11.57 6.92
N MET A 165 16.43 -12.60 6.17
CA MET A 165 15.46 -13.49 5.53
C MET A 165 14.58 -14.18 6.59
N MET A 166 13.32 -14.42 6.25
CA MET A 166 12.29 -14.99 7.14
C MET A 166 11.95 -14.13 8.37
N THR A 167 12.24 -12.82 8.35
CA THR A 167 11.72 -11.90 9.36
C THR A 167 10.20 -11.81 9.21
N PRO A 168 9.39 -12.15 10.24
CA PRO A 168 7.93 -12.30 10.13
C PRO A 168 7.19 -10.96 10.27
N THR A 169 7.84 -9.84 9.95
CA THR A 169 7.25 -8.50 10.12
C THR A 169 6.04 -8.34 9.20
N GLN A 170 4.89 -8.08 9.82
CA GLN A 170 3.60 -7.82 9.19
C GLN A 170 3.32 -6.33 9.12
N CYS A 171 3.76 -5.58 10.12
CA CYS A 171 3.62 -4.12 10.14
C CYS A 171 4.94 -3.41 10.43
N LEU A 172 5.26 -2.42 9.59
CA LEU A 172 6.40 -1.53 9.73
C LEU A 172 5.92 -0.07 9.72
N ASN A 173 6.12 0.65 10.82
CA ASN A 173 5.81 2.07 10.90
C ASN A 173 7.10 2.86 11.13
N LEU A 174 7.42 3.77 10.22
CA LEU A 174 8.55 4.71 10.31
C LEU A 174 8.07 6.16 10.14
N SER A 175 6.81 6.43 10.48
CA SER A 175 6.18 7.74 10.32
C SER A 175 6.86 8.83 11.14
N ASN A 176 6.78 10.06 10.64
CA ASN A 176 7.20 11.26 11.36
C ASN A 176 8.63 11.19 11.92
N ASN A 177 9.59 10.73 11.10
CA ASN A 177 11.01 10.70 11.45
C ASN A 177 11.86 11.67 10.63
N GLY A 178 11.31 12.29 9.59
CA GLY A 178 12.08 13.10 8.65
C GLY A 178 13.05 12.27 7.78
N LEU A 179 12.73 11.01 7.50
CA LEU A 179 13.53 10.15 6.62
C LEU A 179 13.72 10.81 5.26
N ILE A 180 14.96 10.83 4.77
CA ILE A 180 15.31 11.37 3.45
C ILE A 180 15.62 10.21 2.49
N GLU A 181 16.18 9.13 3.00
CA GLU A 181 16.65 8.00 2.20
C GLU A 181 16.29 6.66 2.84
N ILE A 182 15.81 5.73 2.02
CA ILE A 182 15.63 4.33 2.37
C ILE A 182 16.38 3.52 1.31
N GLU A 183 17.35 2.70 1.72
CA GLU A 183 18.02 1.83 0.76
C GLU A 183 17.00 0.95 0.03
N ASN A 184 17.08 0.90 -1.31
CA ASN A 184 16.03 0.32 -2.15
C ASN A 184 15.66 -1.13 -1.75
N ASN A 185 16.64 -1.92 -1.30
CA ASN A 185 16.43 -3.32 -0.96
C ASN A 185 16.00 -3.55 0.49
N SER A 186 15.88 -2.52 1.33
CA SER A 186 15.69 -2.67 2.78
C SER A 186 14.52 -3.57 3.16
N PHE A 187 13.40 -3.48 2.44
CA PHE A 187 12.14 -4.16 2.78
C PHE A 187 11.83 -5.39 1.91
N THR A 188 12.67 -5.70 0.93
CA THR A 188 12.45 -6.79 -0.05
C THR A 188 12.37 -8.20 0.57
N ARG A 189 12.93 -8.40 1.77
CA ARG A 189 12.89 -9.69 2.49
C ARG A 189 11.71 -9.84 3.45
N LEU A 190 10.87 -8.82 3.58
CA LEU A 190 9.68 -8.84 4.44
C LEU A 190 8.48 -9.44 3.70
N ALA A 191 8.52 -10.74 3.42
CA ALA A 191 7.49 -11.45 2.63
C ALA A 191 6.10 -11.50 3.29
N GLN A 192 5.99 -11.15 4.58
CA GLN A 192 4.73 -11.12 5.33
C GLN A 192 4.23 -9.68 5.57
N LEU A 193 4.92 -8.66 5.05
CA LEU A 193 4.55 -7.26 5.27
C LEU A 193 3.20 -6.96 4.61
N THR A 194 2.24 -6.51 5.40
CA THR A 194 0.89 -6.11 4.98
C THR A 194 0.59 -4.65 5.27
N SER A 195 1.38 -3.99 6.12
CA SER A 195 1.19 -2.58 6.46
C SER A 195 2.54 -1.86 6.55
N LEU A 196 2.67 -0.75 5.81
CA LEU A 196 3.83 0.12 5.79
C LEU A 196 3.40 1.58 5.94
N ASP A 197 3.88 2.23 6.99
CA ASP A 197 3.65 3.65 7.22
C ASP A 197 4.97 4.42 7.10
N LEU A 198 5.06 5.25 6.06
CA LEU A 198 6.16 6.19 5.79
C LEU A 198 5.67 7.64 5.84
N SER A 199 4.49 7.90 6.40
CA SER A 199 3.89 9.23 6.42
C SER A 199 4.76 10.26 7.15
N TYR A 200 4.62 11.53 6.78
CA TYR A 200 5.37 12.66 7.36
C TYR A 200 6.89 12.45 7.36
N ASN A 201 7.41 11.90 6.27
CA ASN A 201 8.84 11.84 5.98
C ASN A 201 9.17 12.69 4.74
N ASN A 202 10.45 12.76 4.40
CA ASN A 202 10.95 13.58 3.29
C ASN A 202 11.59 12.73 2.18
N VAL A 203 11.16 11.48 2.04
CA VAL A 203 11.67 10.52 1.05
C VAL A 203 11.27 10.91 -0.36
N THR A 204 12.20 10.81 -1.31
CA THR A 204 11.95 11.15 -2.72
C THR A 204 11.53 9.96 -3.57
N HIS A 205 11.87 8.74 -3.14
CA HIS A 205 11.60 7.49 -3.85
C HIS A 205 11.01 6.44 -2.90
N LEU A 206 10.10 5.61 -3.41
CA LEU A 206 9.62 4.44 -2.68
C LEU A 206 10.66 3.31 -2.76
N PRO A 207 10.93 2.60 -1.65
CA PRO A 207 11.80 1.43 -1.68
C PRO A 207 11.11 0.25 -2.40
N ALA A 208 11.91 -0.72 -2.85
CA ALA A 208 11.37 -1.94 -3.42
C ALA A 208 10.63 -2.76 -2.35
N LEU A 209 9.34 -2.98 -2.60
CA LEU A 209 8.48 -3.80 -1.77
C LEU A 209 8.32 -5.19 -2.38
N ASN A 210 8.31 -6.20 -1.52
CA ASN A 210 7.96 -7.57 -1.88
C ASN A 210 6.48 -7.80 -1.54
N THR A 211 5.60 -7.19 -2.33
CA THR A 211 4.16 -7.37 -2.21
C THR A 211 3.79 -8.72 -2.84
N MET A 212 3.40 -9.68 -2.00
CA MET A 212 2.91 -10.97 -2.48
C MET A 212 1.56 -10.80 -3.18
N HIS A 213 1.45 -11.32 -4.40
CA HIS A 213 0.19 -11.31 -5.15
C HIS A 213 -0.93 -11.97 -4.32
N GLY A 214 -2.06 -11.26 -4.16
CA GLY A 214 -3.27 -11.77 -3.52
C GLY A 214 -3.43 -11.47 -2.03
N ARG A 215 -2.62 -10.58 -1.45
CA ARG A 215 -2.87 -10.01 -0.12
C ARG A 215 -3.10 -8.51 -0.23
N GLU A 216 -4.00 -7.99 0.59
CA GLU A 216 -4.17 -6.55 0.76
C GLU A 216 -2.92 -5.97 1.42
N PHE A 217 -2.42 -4.85 0.88
CA PHE A 217 -1.26 -4.15 1.38
C PHE A 217 -1.62 -2.70 1.68
N TRP A 218 -1.46 -2.29 2.93
CA TRP A 218 -1.75 -0.94 3.39
C TRP A 218 -0.49 -0.07 3.35
N LEU A 219 -0.57 1.08 2.70
CA LEU A 219 0.53 2.01 2.54
C LEU A 219 0.08 3.42 2.96
N ASP A 220 0.77 4.00 3.94
CA ASP A 220 0.62 5.42 4.25
C ASP A 220 1.88 6.18 3.82
N ILE A 221 1.69 7.13 2.91
CA ILE A 221 2.72 8.04 2.36
C ILE A 221 2.22 9.49 2.39
N SER A 222 1.19 9.77 3.18
CA SER A 222 0.69 11.14 3.36
C SER A 222 1.76 12.03 3.98
N GLY A 223 1.78 13.31 3.61
CA GLY A 223 2.80 14.25 4.07
C GLY A 223 4.21 14.04 3.50
N THR A 224 4.49 12.99 2.70
CA THR A 224 5.75 12.85 1.96
C THR A 224 5.71 13.66 0.67
N ASN A 225 5.60 14.98 0.79
CA ASN A 225 5.38 15.87 -0.35
C ASN A 225 6.56 15.87 -1.35
N THR A 226 7.73 15.36 -0.97
CA THR A 226 8.90 15.20 -1.85
C THR A 226 8.91 13.91 -2.67
N LEU A 227 8.02 12.96 -2.37
CA LEU A 227 7.95 11.66 -3.04
C LEU A 227 7.49 11.81 -4.49
N MET A 228 8.24 11.25 -5.45
CA MET A 228 7.91 11.43 -6.87
C MET A 228 6.63 10.69 -7.27
N CYS A 229 5.69 11.41 -7.91
CA CYS A 229 4.45 10.82 -8.43
C CYS A 229 4.70 9.70 -9.43
N HIS A 230 5.80 9.78 -10.18
CA HIS A 230 6.20 8.74 -11.12
C HIS A 230 6.41 7.39 -10.41
N ASP A 231 7.05 7.38 -9.24
CA ASP A 231 7.33 6.15 -8.50
C ASP A 231 6.08 5.58 -7.85
N VAL A 232 5.20 6.46 -7.36
CA VAL A 232 3.89 6.07 -6.85
C VAL A 232 3.08 5.42 -7.97
N TYR A 233 3.02 6.04 -9.14
CA TYR A 233 2.36 5.49 -10.34
C TYR A 233 2.94 4.13 -10.74
N GLN A 234 4.27 3.99 -10.78
CA GLN A 234 4.92 2.70 -11.07
C GLN A 234 4.56 1.63 -10.03
N SER A 235 4.51 1.99 -8.75
CA SER A 235 4.19 1.06 -7.66
C SER A 235 2.75 0.57 -7.73
N ILE A 236 1.80 1.47 -8.02
CA ILE A 236 0.39 1.13 -8.25
C ILE A 236 0.26 0.18 -9.46
N ASN A 237 0.95 0.47 -10.56
CA ASN A 237 0.86 -0.36 -11.77
C ASN A 237 1.56 -1.73 -11.63
N LYS A 238 2.67 -1.80 -10.90
CA LYS A 238 3.43 -3.04 -10.70
C LYS A 238 2.65 -4.05 -9.84
N THR A 239 1.98 -3.55 -8.82
CA THR A 239 1.18 -4.37 -7.90
C THR A 239 -0.24 -4.56 -8.43
N GLY A 240 -0.73 -3.64 -9.25
CA GLY A 240 -2.13 -3.60 -9.64
C GLY A 240 -2.91 -2.82 -8.59
N GLU A 241 -3.76 -1.94 -9.08
CA GLU A 241 -4.40 -0.87 -8.31
C GLU A 241 -5.23 -1.32 -7.10
N LYS A 242 -5.69 -2.58 -7.09
CA LYS A 242 -6.46 -3.19 -6.00
C LYS A 242 -5.61 -3.91 -4.94
N GLN A 243 -4.28 -3.98 -5.12
CA GLN A 243 -3.40 -4.61 -4.15
C GLN A 243 -2.91 -3.64 -3.07
N ILE A 244 -2.84 -2.34 -3.38
CA ILE A 244 -2.40 -1.31 -2.44
C ILE A 244 -3.59 -0.47 -2.00
N HIS A 245 -3.85 -0.47 -0.70
CA HIS A 245 -4.78 0.41 -0.02
C HIS A 245 -4.01 1.57 0.61
N PHE A 246 -4.39 2.81 0.30
CA PHE A 246 -3.76 3.99 0.87
C PHE A 246 -4.57 4.53 2.03
N ASN A 247 -3.98 4.62 3.23
CA ASN A 247 -4.71 4.97 4.45
C ASN A 247 -5.33 6.38 4.40
N ARG A 248 -4.64 7.33 3.76
CA ARG A 248 -4.97 8.76 3.72
C ARG A 248 -4.89 9.31 2.29
N GLU A 249 -5.54 8.61 1.36
CA GLU A 249 -5.48 8.90 -0.09
C GLU A 249 -5.88 10.34 -0.42
N ASP A 250 -6.91 10.87 0.23
CA ASP A 250 -7.52 12.17 -0.04
C ASP A 250 -6.55 13.35 0.19
N GLU A 251 -5.72 13.24 1.22
CA GLU A 251 -4.73 14.27 1.62
C GLU A 251 -3.31 13.98 1.10
N THR A 252 -3.09 12.79 0.52
CA THR A 252 -1.75 12.43 0.03
C THR A 252 -1.42 13.21 -1.25
N LEU A 253 -0.27 13.88 -1.20
CA LEU A 253 0.34 14.60 -2.30
C LEU A 253 1.68 13.95 -2.66
N CYS A 254 2.02 13.93 -3.95
CA CYS A 254 3.33 13.54 -4.45
C CYS A 254 3.92 14.67 -5.30
N SER A 255 5.23 14.72 -5.43
CA SER A 255 5.94 15.70 -6.24
C SER A 255 5.94 15.32 -7.72
N THR A 256 5.65 16.29 -8.58
CA THR A 256 5.79 16.13 -10.04
C THR A 256 7.07 16.80 -10.53
N SER A 257 7.85 16.12 -11.38
CA SER A 257 9.00 16.73 -12.05
C SER A 257 8.56 17.93 -12.91
N LYS A 258 9.39 18.98 -12.96
CA LYS A 258 9.23 20.11 -13.91
C LYS A 258 9.18 19.64 -15.39
N THR A 259 9.67 18.43 -15.69
CA THR A 259 9.73 17.86 -17.05
C THR A 259 8.67 16.80 -17.33
N TRP A 260 7.78 16.45 -16.39
CA TRP A 260 6.59 15.67 -16.72
C TRP A 260 5.64 16.60 -17.48
N HIS A 261 5.79 16.54 -18.80
CA HIS A 261 5.33 17.49 -19.80
C HIS A 261 4.38 18.59 -19.26
N TRP A 262 4.93 19.81 -19.10
CA TRP A 262 4.41 21.08 -19.67
C TRP A 262 3.66 22.16 -18.85
N PHE A 263 3.61 22.18 -17.51
CA PHE A 263 3.40 23.45 -16.74
C PHE A 263 4.21 23.53 -15.43
N ASN A 264 4.72 24.74 -15.14
CA ASN A 264 5.62 25.12 -14.05
C ASN A 264 4.89 25.56 -12.76
N THR A 265 3.68 25.06 -12.48
CA THR A 265 2.80 25.67 -11.46
C THR A 265 2.15 24.70 -10.47
N THR A 266 2.46 23.41 -10.52
CA THR A 266 2.12 22.49 -9.42
C THR A 266 3.32 21.63 -9.16
N GLU A 267 4.05 21.93 -8.08
CA GLU A 267 5.11 21.06 -7.58
C GLU A 267 4.54 19.72 -7.07
N HIS A 268 3.22 19.67 -6.82
CA HIS A 268 2.54 18.56 -6.16
C HIS A 268 1.24 18.15 -6.87
N MET A 269 0.89 16.86 -6.79
CA MET A 269 -0.31 16.25 -7.35
C MET A 269 -0.97 15.33 -6.31
N HIS A 270 -2.31 15.37 -6.22
CA HIS A 270 -3.06 14.49 -5.33
C HIS A 270 -3.00 13.03 -5.78
N LEU A 271 -2.93 12.11 -4.81
CA LEU A 271 -2.86 10.67 -5.08
C LEU A 271 -4.09 10.14 -5.83
N LYS A 272 -5.30 10.66 -5.55
CA LYS A 272 -6.52 10.35 -6.32
C LYS A 272 -6.30 10.53 -7.83
N GLN A 273 -5.56 11.57 -8.19
CA GLN A 273 -5.28 11.89 -9.58
C GLN A 273 -4.25 10.93 -10.21
N VAL A 274 -3.26 10.49 -9.43
CA VAL A 274 -2.31 9.46 -9.85
C VAL A 274 -2.99 8.10 -10.02
N ARG A 275 -3.92 7.73 -9.13
CA ARG A 275 -4.73 6.50 -9.27
C ARG A 275 -5.61 6.56 -10.51
N TYR A 276 -6.25 7.70 -10.77
CA TYR A 276 -7.01 7.91 -12.00
C TYR A 276 -6.14 7.72 -13.25
N LEU A 277 -4.90 8.26 -13.26
CA LEU A 277 -3.96 8.04 -14.35
C LEU A 277 -3.58 6.56 -14.54
N SER A 278 -3.42 5.81 -13.45
CA SER A 278 -3.14 4.37 -13.50
C SER A 278 -4.32 3.59 -14.11
N GLN A 279 -5.56 4.01 -13.85
CA GLN A 279 -6.77 3.38 -14.38
C GLN A 279 -7.08 3.78 -15.83
N LEU A 280 -6.59 4.92 -16.31
CA LEU A 280 -7.01 5.53 -17.56
C LEU A 280 -6.98 4.57 -18.75
N GLN A 281 -5.96 3.72 -18.86
CA GLN A 281 -5.85 2.77 -19.96
C GLN A 281 -6.90 1.66 -19.88
N SER A 282 -7.35 1.29 -18.68
CA SER A 282 -8.39 0.29 -18.46
C SER A 282 -9.80 0.84 -18.74
N GLU A 283 -10.01 2.13 -18.46
CA GLU A 283 -11.25 2.85 -18.77
C GLU A 283 -11.32 3.29 -20.23
N CYS A 284 -10.20 3.20 -20.97
CA CYS A 284 -10.16 3.61 -22.36
C CYS A 284 -11.08 2.74 -23.23
N PRO A 285 -11.87 3.34 -24.13
CA PRO A 285 -12.82 2.58 -24.93
C PRO A 285 -12.16 1.47 -25.73
N LYS A 286 -12.78 0.30 -25.70
CA LYS A 286 -12.33 -0.89 -26.42
C LYS A 286 -13.51 -1.79 -26.75
N GLY A 287 -13.40 -2.49 -27.87
CA GLY A 287 -14.25 -3.62 -28.23
C GLY A 287 -13.44 -4.91 -28.28
N ASP A 288 -14.03 -5.95 -28.87
CA ASP A 288 -13.36 -7.26 -28.98
C ASP A 288 -12.12 -7.22 -29.88
N THR A 289 -12.09 -6.31 -30.86
CA THR A 289 -11.05 -6.24 -31.90
C THR A 289 -10.35 -4.89 -32.00
N TRP A 290 -10.74 -3.90 -31.18
CA TRP A 290 -10.20 -2.54 -31.24
C TRP A 290 -10.03 -1.95 -29.84
N GLN A 291 -9.07 -1.06 -29.69
CA GLN A 291 -8.82 -0.33 -28.45
C GLN A 291 -8.35 1.08 -28.79
N CYS A 292 -9.06 2.08 -28.27
CA CYS A 292 -8.65 3.46 -28.41
C CYS A 292 -7.41 3.74 -27.55
N GLN A 293 -6.70 4.81 -27.89
CA GLN A 293 -5.60 5.33 -27.11
C GLN A 293 -6.07 6.51 -26.28
N CYS A 294 -5.91 6.43 -24.96
CA CYS A 294 -6.29 7.52 -24.07
C CYS A 294 -5.02 8.22 -23.59
N MET A 295 -4.94 9.51 -23.86
CA MET A 295 -3.82 10.36 -23.47
C MET A 295 -4.35 11.48 -22.59
N PHE A 296 -3.76 11.68 -21.42
CA PHE A 296 -4.05 12.87 -20.63
C PHE A 296 -3.39 14.10 -21.29
N ARG A 297 -4.08 15.24 -21.31
CA ARG A 297 -3.57 16.54 -21.77
C ARG A 297 -3.97 17.63 -20.80
N ARG A 298 -2.99 18.43 -20.34
CA ARG A 298 -3.13 19.54 -19.37
C ARG A 298 -3.78 19.15 -18.04
N MET A 299 -3.43 19.91 -17.03
CA MET A 299 -4.29 20.14 -15.88
C MET A 299 -5.04 21.44 -16.14
N ASP A 300 -6.36 21.39 -16.18
CA ASP A 300 -7.18 22.60 -16.22
C ASP A 300 -7.16 23.24 -14.82
N ILE A 301 -6.56 24.42 -14.75
CA ILE A 301 -6.50 25.20 -13.51
C ILE A 301 -7.70 26.14 -13.51
N VAL A 302 -8.73 25.76 -12.75
CA VAL A 302 -9.85 26.66 -12.45
C VAL A 302 -9.57 27.30 -11.09
N TRP A 303 -9.63 28.63 -11.02
CA TRP A 303 -9.36 29.36 -9.78
C TRP A 303 -10.25 28.85 -8.64
N GLY A 304 -9.65 28.43 -7.53
CA GLY A 304 -10.35 27.87 -6.37
C GLY A 304 -10.77 26.40 -6.49
N LYS A 305 -10.38 25.67 -7.55
CA LYS A 305 -10.60 24.23 -7.68
C LYS A 305 -9.28 23.48 -7.88
N SER A 306 -9.23 22.24 -7.41
CA SER A 306 -8.09 21.34 -7.66
C SER A 306 -7.91 21.16 -9.17
N PRO A 307 -6.66 21.14 -9.68
CA PRO A 307 -6.42 20.96 -11.10
C PRO A 307 -6.98 19.62 -11.60
N THR A 308 -7.85 19.67 -12.60
CA THR A 308 -8.45 18.47 -13.19
C THR A 308 -7.68 18.06 -14.43
N LEU A 309 -7.28 16.80 -14.52
CA LEU A 309 -6.67 16.23 -15.73
C LEU A 309 -7.70 16.21 -16.85
N ALA A 310 -7.33 16.74 -18.01
CA ALA A 310 -8.12 16.56 -19.23
C ALA A 310 -7.65 15.31 -19.98
N VAL A 311 -8.57 14.62 -20.65
CA VAL A 311 -8.30 13.39 -21.38
C VAL A 311 -8.65 13.56 -22.86
N ASN A 312 -7.73 13.16 -23.73
CA ASN A 312 -7.95 12.99 -25.16
C ASN A 312 -8.08 11.50 -25.45
N VAL A 313 -9.16 11.12 -26.12
CA VAL A 313 -9.41 9.75 -26.57
C VAL A 313 -9.20 9.69 -28.07
N ASP A 314 -8.30 8.85 -28.54
CA ASP A 314 -8.02 8.62 -29.95
C ASP A 314 -8.46 7.22 -30.38
N CYS A 315 -9.53 7.19 -31.18
CA CYS A 315 -10.14 6.01 -31.78
C CYS A 315 -9.99 6.02 -33.32
N THR A 316 -8.96 6.68 -33.83
CA THR A 316 -8.75 6.83 -35.28
C THR A 316 -8.55 5.48 -35.97
N GLY A 317 -9.29 5.26 -37.08
CA GLY A 317 -9.09 4.08 -37.92
C GLY A 317 -9.49 2.74 -37.29
N MET A 318 -10.24 2.75 -36.19
CA MET A 318 -10.63 1.57 -35.41
C MET A 318 -11.80 0.77 -36.01
N GLN A 319 -12.25 1.11 -37.23
CA GLN A 319 -13.39 0.50 -37.93
C GLN A 319 -14.72 0.60 -37.15
N LEU A 320 -14.88 1.66 -36.37
CA LEU A 320 -16.09 1.91 -35.60
C LEU A 320 -17.30 2.15 -36.52
N THR A 321 -18.42 1.53 -36.18
CA THR A 321 -19.74 1.77 -36.80
C THR A 321 -20.62 2.68 -35.95
N GLU A 322 -20.30 2.80 -34.66
CA GLU A 322 -20.97 3.65 -33.68
C GLU A 322 -19.95 4.32 -32.75
N LEU A 323 -20.35 5.38 -32.05
CA LEU A 323 -19.51 6.02 -31.06
C LEU A 323 -19.39 5.13 -29.82
N PRO A 324 -18.26 5.19 -29.08
CA PRO A 324 -18.15 4.50 -27.81
C PRO A 324 -19.21 4.98 -26.81
N ASP A 325 -19.91 4.02 -26.17
CA ASP A 325 -20.98 4.31 -25.21
C ASP A 325 -20.50 5.06 -23.96
N ARG A 326 -19.25 4.85 -23.58
CA ARG A 326 -18.63 5.46 -22.40
C ARG A 326 -17.27 6.01 -22.75
N LEU A 327 -16.99 7.21 -22.27
CA LEU A 327 -15.69 7.84 -22.34
C LEU A 327 -15.12 7.96 -20.91
N PRO A 328 -13.79 7.98 -20.75
CA PRO A 328 -13.18 8.29 -19.48
C PRO A 328 -13.67 9.63 -18.94
N ARG A 329 -13.69 9.79 -17.61
CA ARG A 329 -14.02 11.08 -16.99
C ARG A 329 -13.07 12.17 -17.50
N ASN A 330 -13.54 13.41 -17.52
CA ASN A 330 -12.76 14.56 -18.02
C ASN A 330 -12.27 14.40 -19.47
N THR A 331 -12.95 13.60 -20.30
CA THR A 331 -12.67 13.57 -21.73
C THR A 331 -13.06 14.90 -22.37
N ILE A 332 -12.08 15.61 -22.92
CA ILE A 332 -12.27 16.90 -23.58
C ILE A 332 -12.23 16.82 -25.11
N ALA A 333 -11.70 15.70 -25.63
CA ALA A 333 -11.60 15.48 -27.07
C ALA A 333 -11.72 13.98 -27.38
N LEU A 334 -12.50 13.66 -28.41
CA LEU A 334 -12.64 12.32 -28.97
C LEU A 334 -12.33 12.39 -30.48
N ASN A 335 -11.26 11.70 -30.90
CA ASN A 335 -10.91 11.57 -32.31
C ASN A 335 -11.44 10.23 -32.86
N VAL A 336 -12.41 10.30 -33.76
CA VAL A 336 -13.01 9.12 -34.44
C VAL A 336 -12.78 9.17 -35.95
N SER A 337 -11.72 9.85 -36.39
CA SER A 337 -11.39 9.97 -37.81
C SER A 337 -11.15 8.60 -38.47
N TYR A 338 -11.41 8.50 -39.78
CA TYR A 338 -11.22 7.27 -40.56
C TYR A 338 -12.02 6.06 -40.05
N ASN A 339 -13.21 6.29 -39.49
CA ASN A 339 -14.19 5.26 -39.15
C ASN A 339 -15.43 5.37 -40.04
N ASN A 340 -16.34 4.38 -39.96
CA ASN A 340 -17.58 4.33 -40.75
C ASN A 340 -18.80 4.63 -39.87
N VAL A 341 -18.70 5.66 -39.02
CA VAL A 341 -19.74 6.03 -38.06
C VAL A 341 -20.86 6.77 -38.79
N SER A 342 -22.08 6.23 -38.74
CA SER A 342 -23.24 6.84 -39.39
C SER A 342 -23.78 8.05 -38.62
N HIS A 343 -24.29 9.07 -39.32
CA HIS A 343 -24.73 10.35 -38.73
C HIS A 343 -25.93 10.24 -37.76
N SER A 344 -26.66 9.12 -37.76
CA SER A 344 -27.84 8.85 -36.92
C SER A 344 -27.51 8.31 -35.53
N THR A 345 -26.26 7.97 -35.23
CA THR A 345 -25.79 7.44 -33.93
C THR A 345 -24.98 8.45 -33.11
N LEU A 346 -24.92 9.73 -33.53
CA LEU A 346 -24.31 10.84 -32.79
C LEU A 346 -25.15 11.22 -31.56
N LYS A 347 -25.17 10.35 -30.54
CA LYS A 347 -25.49 10.75 -29.17
C LYS A 347 -24.17 11.06 -28.49
N ILE A 348 -23.97 12.31 -28.11
CA ILE A 348 -22.80 12.70 -27.33
C ILE A 348 -22.89 11.93 -26.00
N PRO A 349 -21.90 11.07 -25.67
CA PRO A 349 -21.88 10.38 -24.39
C PRO A 349 -21.81 11.44 -23.27
N HIS A 350 -22.67 11.32 -22.25
CA HIS A 350 -22.67 12.21 -21.09
C HIS A 350 -21.54 11.91 -20.11
#